data_AF-A0A0C5EU14-F1
#
_entry.id   AF-A0A0C5EU14-F1
#
_cell.length_a   1.000
_cell.length_b   1.000
_cell.length_c   1.000
_cell.angle_alpha   90.00
_cell.angle_beta   90.00
_cell.angle_gamma   90.00
#
_symmetry.space_group_name_H-M   'P 1'
#
loop_
_entity.id
_entity.type
_entity.pdbx_description
1 polymer ?
#
loop_
_entity_poly.entity_id
_entity_poly.type
_entity_poly.pdbx_seq_one_letter_code
_entity_poly.pdbx_strand_id
1 'polypeptide(L)' 'MLIGYVRVSTNDQNTELQRNALECAGCELIFDIGLSTLYKKFPSSATKNKLCHPLANRDK' A
#
# COMPACT_ATOMS: atom_id res chain seq x y z
N MET A 1 -21.23 -2.93 13.45
CA MET A 1 -20.84 -2.01 12.36
C MET A 1 -19.34 -1.81 12.33
N LEU A 2 -18.64 -2.69 11.61
CA LEU A 2 -17.20 -2.59 11.36
C LEU A 2 -16.95 -2.03 9.95
N ILE A 3 -16.07 -1.03 9.85
CA ILE A 3 -15.72 -0.38 8.58
C ILE A 3 -14.24 -0.61 8.30
N GLY A 4 -13.95 -1.24 7.15
CA GLY A 4 -12.60 -1.53 6.68
C GLY A 4 -12.14 -0.54 5.60
N TYR A 5 -10.83 -0.32 5.54
CA TYR A 5 -10.20 0.50 4.51
C TYR A 5 -9.09 -0.28 3.81
N VAL A 6 -9.15 -0.34 2.49
CA VAL A 6 -8.11 -0.88 1.63
C VAL A 6 -7.30 0.30 1.10
N ARG A 7 -5.96 0.20 1.11
CA ARG A 7 -5.09 1.29 0.62
C ARG A 7 -3.91 0.77 -0.18
N VAL A 8 -3.63 1.45 -1.28
CA VAL A 8 -2.45 1.25 -2.12
C VAL A 8 -1.74 2.57 -2.39
N SER A 9 -0.44 2.51 -2.66
CA SER A 9 0.41 3.66 -3.00
C SER A 9 0.49 3.90 -4.51
N THR A 10 0.23 2.86 -5.32
CA THR A 10 0.13 2.94 -6.77
C THR A 10 -1.04 2.08 -7.25
N ASN A 11 -1.56 2.37 -8.44
CA ASN A 11 -2.73 1.67 -9.01
C ASN A 11 -2.46 0.20 -9.37
N ASP A 12 -1.18 -0.19 -9.44
CA ASP A 12 -0.76 -1.54 -9.86
C ASP A 12 -0.62 -2.52 -8.67
N GLN A 13 -0.81 -2.06 -7.43
CA GLN A 13 -0.73 -2.95 -6.27
C GLN A 13 -2.03 -3.74 -6.11
N ASN A 14 -1.92 -5.06 -5.99
CA ASN A 14 -3.05 -5.95 -5.77
C ASN A 14 -3.67 -5.77 -4.36
N THR A 15 -4.97 -5.47 -4.30
CA THR A 15 -5.73 -5.23 -3.07
C THR A 15 -6.46 -6.46 -2.52
N GLU A 16 -6.49 -7.58 -3.26
CA GLU A 16 -7.26 -8.79 -2.92
C GLU A 16 -6.96 -9.32 -1.52
N LEU A 17 -5.68 -9.38 -1.15
CA LEU A 17 -5.27 -9.89 0.17
C LEU A 17 -5.75 -9.00 1.32
N GLN A 18 -5.71 -7.68 1.14
CA GLN A 18 -6.20 -6.73 2.15
C GLN A 18 -7.72 -6.82 2.27
N ARG A 19 -8.43 -6.94 1.14
CA ARG A 19 -9.87 -7.07 1.10
C ARG A 19 -10.33 -8.35 1.80
N ASN A 20 -9.73 -9.49 1.45
CA ASN A 20 -10.05 -10.78 2.07
C ASN A 20 -9.81 -10.76 3.59
N ALA A 21 -8.71 -10.13 4.04
CA ALA A 21 -8.45 -9.97 5.47
C ALA A 21 -9.54 -9.15 6.20
N LEU A 22 -10.07 -8.09 5.56
CA LEU A 22 -11.16 -7.27 6.10
C LEU A 22 -12.50 -8.02 6.11
N GLU A 23 -12.76 -8.83 5.08
CA GLU A 23 -13.93 -9.72 5.04
C GLU A 23 -13.86 -10.78 6.14
N CYS A 24 -12.70 -11.43 6.34
CA CYS A 24 -12.48 -12.36 7.45
C CYS A 24 -12.60 -11.69 8.83
N ALA A 25 -12.26 -10.40 8.94
CA ALA A 25 -12.43 -9.62 10.16
C ALA A 25 -13.89 -9.20 10.43
N GLY A 26 -14.83 -9.49 9.52
CA GLY A 26 -16.24 -9.15 9.67
C GLY A 26 -16.56 -7.68 9.40
N CYS A 27 -15.79 -7.01 8.53
CA CYS A 27 -16.10 -5.65 8.11
C CYS A 27 -17.37 -5.62 7.23
N GLU A 28 -18.39 -4.88 7.66
CA GLU A 28 -19.68 -4.76 6.97
C GLU A 28 -19.63 -3.76 5.80
N LEU A 29 -18.73 -2.78 5.88
CA LEU A 29 -18.47 -1.80 4.82
C LEU A 29 -16.96 -1.73 4.57
N ILE A 30 -16.54 -1.84 3.31
CA ILE A 30 -15.12 -1.78 2.93
C ILE A 30 -14.95 -0.72 1.84
N PHE A 31 -14.12 0.29 2.12
CA PHE A 31 -13.80 1.36 1.18
C PHE A 31 -12.39 1.18 0.62
N ASP A 32 -12.22 1.45 -0.68
CA ASP A 32 -10.91 1.48 -1.33
C ASP A 32 -10.42 2.93 -1.41
N ILE A 33 -9.24 3.21 -0.87
CA ILE A 33 -8.61 4.53 -0.91
C ILE A 33 -7.36 4.44 -1.78
N GLY A 34 -7.51 4.82 -3.04
CA GLY A 34 -6.42 5.06 -3.97
C GLY A 34 -5.64 6.33 -3.65
N LEU A 35 -4.85 6.32 -2.56
CA LEU A 35 -3.88 7.38 -2.30
C LEU A 35 -2.63 7.14 -3.16
N SER A 36 -2.72 7.46 -4.45
CA SER A 36 -1.52 7.64 -5.25
C SER A 36 -0.63 8.66 -4.51
N THR A 37 0.67 8.39 -4.44
CA THR A 37 1.69 9.23 -3.77
C THR A 37 1.80 10.67 -4.33
N LEU A 38 0.84 11.07 -5.15
CA LEU A 38 0.63 12.36 -5.75
C LEU A 38 -0.77 12.88 -5.38
N TYR A 39 -0.97 13.30 -4.13
CA TYR A 39 -1.72 14.54 -3.97
C TYR A 39 -0.89 15.64 -4.65
N LYS A 40 -1.03 15.74 -5.97
CA LYS A 40 -0.69 16.70 -7.05
C LYS A 40 0.27 17.88 -6.82
N LYS A 41 0.65 18.19 -5.58
CA LYS A 41 1.46 19.33 -5.15
C LYS A 41 2.97 19.05 -5.10
N PHE A 42 3.38 17.77 -5.02
CA PHE A 42 4.80 17.40 -5.02
C PHE A 42 5.05 16.14 -5.87
N PRO A 43 5.11 16.27 -7.21
CA PRO A 43 5.60 15.18 -8.04
C PRO A 43 7.01 14.80 -7.59
N SER A 44 7.19 13.56 -7.12
CA SER A 44 8.52 12.97 -6.92
C SER A 44 9.18 12.83 -8.29
N SER A 45 9.75 13.92 -8.77
CA SER A 45 10.54 13.98 -9.99
C SER A 45 11.99 14.24 -9.62
N ALA A 46 12.82 13.32 -10.09
CA ALA A 46 14.27 13.38 -10.15
C ALA A 46 15.02 13.23 -8.83
N THR A 47 15.22 11.99 -8.40
CA THR A 47 16.61 11.49 -8.26
C THR A 47 16.62 10.00 -8.56
N LYS A 48 17.24 9.65 -9.69
CA LYS A 48 17.71 8.29 -9.96
C LYS A 48 18.78 7.99 -8.91
N ASN A 49 18.43 7.44 -7.76
CA ASN A 49 19.42 6.79 -6.91
C ASN A 49 19.02 5.34 -6.68
N LYS A 50 19.83 4.51 -7.33
CA LYS A 50 20.00 3.08 -7.19
C LYS A 50 19.66 2.55 -5.79
N LEU A 51 18.90 1.46 -5.81
CA LEU A 51 19.21 0.25 -5.06
C LEU A 51 18.92 0.33 -3.57
N CYS A 52 17.71 -0.09 -3.20
CA CYS A 52 17.52 -0.84 -1.97
C CYS A 52 18.44 -2.06 -2.07
N HIS A 53 19.65 -1.95 -1.53
CA HIS A 53 20.44 -3.13 -1.20
C HIS A 53 19.65 -3.96 -0.18
N PRO A 54 19.74 -5.30 -0.25
CA PRO A 54 19.08 -6.18 0.71
C PRO A 54 19.57 -5.86 2.12
N LEU A 55 18.67 -6.02 3.09
CA LEU A 55 18.99 -6.00 4.51
C LEU A 55 20.27 -6.81 4.73
N ALA A 56 21.27 -6.13 5.31
CA ALA A 56 22.55 -6.70 5.64
C ALA A 56 22.39 -8.06 6.33
N ASN A 57 23.13 -9.04 5.81
CA ASN A 57 23.71 -10.19 6.49
C ASN A 57 23.04 -10.62 7.82
N ARG A 58 22.32 -11.75 7.77
CA ARG A 58 22.11 -12.59 8.94
C ARG A 58 23.43 -13.30 9.26
N ASP A 59 24.24 -12.66 10.10
CA ASP A 59 25.40 -13.29 10.73
C ASP A 59 24.94 -13.97 12.04
N LYS A 60 24.41 -15.19 11.91
CA LYS A 60 24.68 -16.39 12.75
C LYS A 60 23.81 -17.57 12.31
#